data_AF-A0A349A7E3-F1
#
_entry.id   AF-A0A349A7E3-F1
#
_cell.length_a   1.000
_cell.length_b   1.000
_cell.length_c   1.000
_cell.angle_alpha   90.00
_cell.angle_beta   90.00
_cell.angle_gamma   90.00
#
_symmetry.space_group_name_H-M   'P 1'
#
loop_
_entity.id
_entity.type
_entity.pdbx_description
1 polymer ?
#
loop_
_entity_poly.entity_id
_entity_poly.type
_entity_poly.pdbx_seq_one_letter_code
_entity_poly.pdbx_strand_id
1 'polypeptide(L)' 'GLAPIAIGLCLTLIHLISIPVTNTSVNPARSTGVALYVGGWAVAQLWLFWVAPIVGAILGATVYRWIGRTDP' A
#
# COMPACT_ATOMS: atom_id res chain seq x y z
N GLY A 1 -17.64 -10.71 9.89
CA GLY A 1 -17.72 -9.72 10.99
C GLY A 1 -16.43 -8.96 11.22
N LEU A 2 -15.26 -9.62 11.27
CA LEU A 2 -14.02 -9.01 11.75
C LEU A 2 -13.13 -8.32 10.69
N ALA A 3 -13.55 -8.32 9.42
CA ALA A 3 -12.73 -7.80 8.32
C ALA A 3 -12.28 -6.33 8.50
N PRO A 4 -13.13 -5.37 8.94
CA PRO A 4 -12.70 -3.99 9.12
C PRO A 4 -11.58 -3.83 10.15
N ILE A 5 -11.63 -4.61 11.24
CA ILE A 5 -10.62 -4.59 12.30
C ILE A 5 -9.31 -5.19 11.76
N ALA A 6 -9.38 -6.35 11.10
CA ALA A 6 -8.20 -7.01 10.54
C ALA A 6 -7.49 -6.12 9.50
N ILE A 7 -8.25 -5.51 8.59
CA ILE A 7 -7.71 -4.62 7.55
C ILE A 7 -7.11 -3.35 8.18
N GLY A 8 -7.82 -2.74 9.15
CA GLY A 8 -7.35 -1.54 9.85
C GLY A 8 -6.04 -1.78 10.62
N LEU A 9 -5.97 -2.86 11.40
CA LEU A 9 -4.75 -3.22 12.14
C LEU A 9 -3.60 -3.62 11.22
N CYS A 10 -3.88 -4.26 10.08
CA CYS A 10 -2.88 -4.52 9.04
C CYS A 10 -2.27 -3.22 8.52
N LEU A 11 -3.08 -2.21 8.23
CA LEU A 11 -2.57 -0.89 7.81
C LEU A 11 -1.73 -0.24 8.91
N THR A 12 -2.14 -0.32 10.18
CA THR A 12 -1.33 0.16 11.31
C THR A 12 0.03 -0.53 11.36
N LEU A 13 0.07 -1.85 11.24
CA LEU A 13 1.32 -2.62 11.23
C LEU A 13 2.25 -2.18 10.09
N ILE A 14 1.71 -1.99 8.88
CA ILE A 14 2.49 -1.52 7.73
C ILE A 14 3.15 -0.17 8.01
N HIS A 15 2.45 0.75 8.70
CA HIS A 15 3.01 2.03 9.09
C HIS A 15 4.12 1.90 10.13
N LEU A 16 3.92 1.07 11.16
CA LEU A 16 4.92 0.83 12.21
C LEU A 16 6.27 0.35 11.62
N ILE A 17 6.24 -0.36 10.50
CA ILE A 17 7.43 -0.88 9.84
C ILE A 17 8.02 0.11 8.82
N SER A 18 7.18 0.73 7.97
CA SER A 18 7.66 1.37 6.74
C SER A 18 7.72 2.91 6.76
N ILE A 19 7.28 3.56 7.86
CA ILE A 19 7.43 5.02 8.02
C ILE A 19 8.89 5.49 7.87
N PRO A 20 9.90 4.87 8.53
CA PRO A 20 11.28 5.36 8.45
C PRO A 20 11.92 5.24 7.05
N VAL A 21 11.36 4.39 6.19
CA VAL A 21 11.95 4.08 4.88
C VAL A 21 11.33 4.93 3.77
N THR A 22 9.99 5.02 3.72
CA THR A 22 9.28 5.69 2.61
C THR A 22 8.17 6.63 3.08
N ASN A 23 8.07 6.89 4.38
CA ASN A 23 6.94 7.56 5.01
C ASN A 23 5.59 6.86 4.78
N THR A 24 5.65 5.55 4.49
CA THR A 24 4.53 4.64 4.20
C THR A 24 3.55 5.17 3.15
N SER A 25 3.72 4.73 1.90
CA SER A 25 2.71 4.94 0.85
C SER A 25 1.61 3.89 0.90
N VAL A 26 1.89 2.68 0.37
CA VAL A 26 0.96 1.55 0.12
C VAL A 26 -0.40 1.93 -0.50
N ASN A 27 -0.54 3.16 -0.99
CA ASN A 27 -1.76 3.74 -1.51
C ASN A 27 -1.41 4.91 -2.46
N PRO A 28 -1.53 4.70 -3.78
CA PRO A 28 -1.18 5.71 -4.77
C PRO A 28 -1.97 7.02 -4.64
N ALA A 29 -3.25 6.95 -4.25
CA ALA A 29 -4.09 8.14 -4.06
C ALA A 29 -3.61 8.98 -2.86
N ARG A 30 -3.25 8.32 -1.74
CA ARG A 30 -2.68 8.98 -0.55
C ARG A 30 -1.35 9.67 -0.85
N SER A 31 -0.49 9.06 -1.66
CA SER A 31 0.77 9.67 -2.08
C SER A 31 0.55 10.85 -3.03
N THR A 32 -0.36 10.71 -3.99
CA THR A 32 -0.66 11.76 -4.98
C THR A 32 -1.21 13.01 -4.32
N GLY A 33 -2.15 12.86 -3.37
CA GLY A 33 -2.76 13.99 -2.67
C GLY A 33 -1.72 14.91 -2.03
N VAL A 34 -0.78 14.36 -1.26
CA VAL A 34 0.27 15.15 -0.60
C VAL A 34 1.33 15.65 -1.58
N ALA A 35 1.73 14.83 -2.55
CA ALA A 35 2.78 15.19 -3.50
C ALA A 35 2.43 16.43 -4.33
N LEU A 36 1.16 16.61 -4.71
CA LEU A 36 0.72 17.78 -5.47
C LEU A 36 0.83 19.09 -4.68
N TYR A 37 0.61 19.05 -3.35
CA TYR A 37 0.79 20.24 -2.50
C TYR A 37 2.26 20.51 -2.19
N VAL A 38 3.08 19.47 -2.04
CA VAL A 38 4.53 19.64 -1.79
C VAL A 38 5.28 20.07 -3.07
N GLY A 39 4.88 19.55 -4.23
CA GLY A 39 5.54 19.82 -5.50
C GLY A 39 6.96 19.25 -5.59
N GLY A 40 7.70 19.67 -6.63
CA GLY A 40 9.13 19.40 -6.79
C GLY A 40 9.51 17.92 -6.65
N TRP A 41 10.33 17.62 -5.65
CA TRP A 41 10.88 16.28 -5.42
C TRP A 41 9.80 15.22 -5.16
N ALA A 42 8.68 15.60 -4.52
CA ALA A 42 7.62 14.66 -4.17
C ALA A 42 6.87 14.18 -5.42
N VAL A 43 6.65 15.07 -6.40
CA VAL A 43 6.05 14.71 -7.70
C VAL A 43 7.03 13.89 -8.53
N ALA A 44 8.33 14.25 -8.51
CA ALA A 44 9.36 13.51 -9.25
C ALA A 44 9.50 12.05 -8.79
N GLN A 45 9.24 11.75 -7.51
CA GLN A 45 9.28 10.39 -6.96
C GLN A 45 7.91 9.68 -6.98
N LEU A 46 6.82 10.37 -7.34
CA LEU A 46 5.45 9.86 -7.21
C LEU A 46 5.20 8.56 -8.00
N TRP A 47 5.87 8.39 -9.15
CA TRP A 47 5.72 7.20 -10.00
C TRP A 47 6.02 5.90 -9.23
N LEU A 48 7.02 5.91 -8.32
CA LEU A 48 7.40 4.74 -7.53
C LEU A 48 6.24 4.30 -6.61
N PHE A 49 5.54 5.29 -6.05
CA PHE A 49 4.39 5.10 -5.17
C PHE A 49 3.10 4.72 -5.91
N TRP A 50 3.12 4.70 -7.24
CA TRP A 50 2.10 4.06 -8.06
C TRP A 50 2.48 2.62 -8.39
N VAL A 51 3.68 2.43 -8.95
CA VAL A 51 4.13 1.12 -9.43
C VAL A 51 4.25 0.11 -8.30
N ALA A 52 4.96 0.45 -7.21
CA ALA A 52 5.25 -0.52 -6.15
C ALA A 52 3.99 -1.01 -5.42
N PRO A 53 3.04 -0.16 -4.98
CA PRO A 53 1.81 -0.65 -4.34
C PRO A 53 0.93 -1.50 -5.24
N ILE A 54 0.81 -1.16 -6.53
CA ILE A 54 -0.03 -1.91 -7.48
C ILE A 54 0.59 -3.29 -7.74
N VAL A 55 1.90 -3.36 -7.98
CA VAL A 55 2.60 -4.63 -8.17
C VAL A 55 2.48 -5.50 -6.91
N GLY A 56 2.70 -4.91 -5.73
CA GLY A 56 2.53 -5.61 -4.45
C GLY A 56 1.11 -6.15 -4.24
N ALA A 57 0.09 -5.37 -4.58
CA ALA A 57 -1.32 -5.80 -4.48
C ALA A 57 -1.63 -6.96 -5.43
N ILE A 58 -1.15 -6.91 -6.68
CA ILE A 58 -1.33 -8.00 -7.66
C ILE A 58 -0.65 -9.28 -7.16
N LEU A 59 0.59 -9.18 -6.66
CA LEU A 59 1.33 -10.30 -6.10
C LEU A 59 0.61 -10.88 -4.88
N GLY A 60 0.18 -10.06 -3.92
CA GLY A 60 -0.55 -10.50 -2.74
C GLY A 60 -1.87 -11.19 -3.08
N ALA A 61 -2.65 -10.62 -4.01
CA ALA A 61 -3.88 -11.22 -4.51
C ALA A 61 -3.61 -12.57 -5.21
N THR A 62 -2.53 -12.65 -5.98
CA THR A 62 -2.13 -13.89 -6.65
C THR A 62 -1.77 -14.94 -5.61
N VAL A 63 -0.86 -14.65 -4.69
CA VAL A 63 -0.46 -15.58 -3.61
C VAL A 63 -1.68 -16.08 -2.82
N TYR A 64 -2.61 -15.19 -2.46
CA TYR A 64 -3.84 -15.59 -1.78
C TYR A 64 -4.69 -16.56 -2.62
N ARG A 65 -4.84 -16.30 -3.93
CA ARG A 65 -5.58 -17.19 -4.83
C ARG A 65 -4.94 -18.57 -4.97
N TRP A 66 -3.62 -18.67 -4.91
CA TRP A 66 -2.90 -19.95 -5.07
C TRP A 66 -2.86 -20.78 -3.78
N ILE A 67 -2.76 -20.14 -2.62
CA ILE A 67 -2.52 -20.83 -1.34
C ILE A 67 -3.72 -20.76 -0.40
N GLY A 68 -4.32 -19.57 -0.30
CA GLY A 68 -5.34 -19.25 0.71
C GLY A 68 -6.77 -19.50 0.26
N ARG A 69 -6.98 -19.76 -1.03
CA ARG A 69 -8.28 -20.15 -1.55
C ARG A 69 -8.49 -21.65 -1.33
N THR A 70 -8.82 -22.02 -0.11
CA THR A 70 -9.59 -23.25 0.14
C THR A 70 -11.04 -22.97 -0.22
N ASP A 71 -11.48 -23.51 -1.35
CA ASP A 71 -12.86 -23.45 -1.85
C ASP A 71 -13.87 -24.03 -0.82
N PRO A 72 -15.16 -23.66 -0.90
CA PRO A 72 -16.01 -23.85 -2.09
C PRO A 72 -16.04 -22.71 -3.11
#